data_AF-A0A7S2NB07-F1
#
_entry.id   AF-A0A7S2NB07-F1
#
_cell.length_a   1.000
_cell.length_b   1.000
_cell.length_c   1.000
_cell.angle_alpha   90.00
_cell.angle_beta   90.00
_cell.angle_gamma   90.00
#
_symmetry.space_group_name_H-M   'P 1'
#
loop_
_entity.id
_entity.type
_entity.pdbx_description
1 polymer ?
#
loop_
_entity_poly.entity_id
_entity_poly.type
_entity_poly.pdbx_seq_one_letter_code
_entity_poly.pdbx_strand_id
1 'polypeptide(L)'
;GLAVSVSHRALRASPFLASKMLYKVVALSAMGLAHALPAVDQTPSGTYKGAKSVLGQSISMVVGVDDATHMDLTISGSISVNCKQEGYSYDGSSTITLPGLNTAGDCVHDALAAAPLPVTIKSVKYSGSADTVTITAGVSFLTTTVTLTKGSLAESPAISAAEHGLWWTEFKAHHGRVYAHNEEARRFAIFKENLDTIAARNSDGSLGFHFVNEFADVSSEEFRATHMGYKPKTTTHAQEELALALTTRATSASVDWRSHSPAVLTPVKNQGQCGSCWAFSATEQIETDVAMSTGHLYTLSPQQIVSCDKTDAGCDGGNTETAYDYVATKGLEPESAYPYTSGDTGKDGSCRYSGSKTQVTIQSYKTVSSRKSSEGKMLTQIAKSPMSVCVDATTWQTYKSGVVGKSCGTTLDHCVQAVGYNADQGYWI
;
A
#
# COMPACT_ATOMS: atom_id res chain seq x y z
N GLY A 1 10.41 -46.32 41.59
CA GLY A 1 10.08 -45.26 40.62
C GLY A 1 9.41 -45.89 39.42
N LEU A 2 8.30 -45.27 38.99
CA LEU A 2 7.54 -45.39 37.72
C LEU A 2 7.10 -46.82 37.30
N ALA A 3 5.81 -47.21 37.38
CA ALA A 3 4.59 -46.74 36.69
C ALA A 3 4.48 -47.20 35.22
N VAL A 4 3.65 -48.21 34.97
CA VAL A 4 3.02 -48.52 33.67
C VAL A 4 1.57 -48.94 33.99
N SER A 5 0.59 -48.19 33.49
CA SER A 5 -0.83 -48.56 33.58
C SER A 5 -1.35 -49.05 32.23
N VAL A 6 -2.35 -49.93 32.31
CA VAL A 6 -2.80 -50.87 31.29
C VAL A 6 -4.08 -50.37 30.62
N SER A 7 -4.09 -50.46 29.27
CA SER A 7 -5.17 -50.78 28.33
C SER A 7 -6.62 -50.82 28.84
N HIS A 8 -7.56 -50.20 28.11
CA HIS A 8 -8.92 -50.76 27.92
C HIS A 8 -9.45 -50.58 26.49
N ARG A 9 -10.10 -51.65 26.02
CA ARG A 9 -10.57 -51.97 24.67
C ARG A 9 -11.92 -51.35 24.33
N ALA A 10 -12.14 -51.22 23.01
CA ALA A 10 -13.38 -50.93 22.31
C ALA A 10 -14.48 -52.00 22.47
N LEU A 11 -15.74 -51.60 22.31
CA LEU A 11 -16.88 -52.47 21.99
C LEU A 11 -17.84 -51.77 21.01
N ARG A 12 -18.25 -52.52 19.97
CA ARG A 12 -19.19 -52.19 18.89
C ARG A 12 -20.57 -52.84 19.15
N ALA A 13 -21.63 -52.14 18.69
CA ALA A 13 -22.86 -52.58 17.99
C ALA A 13 -23.97 -53.44 18.67
N SER A 14 -25.17 -52.82 18.79
CA SER A 14 -26.60 -53.14 18.40
C SER A 14 -27.13 -54.61 18.29
N PRO A 15 -28.47 -54.91 18.09
CA PRO A 15 -29.75 -54.14 18.10
C PRO A 15 -30.96 -54.88 18.79
N PHE A 16 -32.21 -54.35 18.63
CA PHE A 16 -33.55 -55.00 18.57
C PHE A 16 -34.64 -54.70 19.65
N LEU A 17 -35.87 -54.52 19.11
CA LEU A 17 -37.24 -54.46 19.70
C LEU A 17 -37.69 -53.10 20.28
N ALA A 18 -38.89 -52.55 20.05
CA ALA A 18 -40.05 -52.74 19.17
C ALA A 18 -41.02 -51.57 19.53
N SER A 19 -41.44 -50.68 18.63
CA SER A 19 -42.63 -50.75 17.75
C SER A 19 -43.91 -50.08 18.31
N LYS A 20 -44.66 -49.47 17.36
CA LYS A 20 -45.94 -48.71 17.40
C LYS A 20 -45.78 -47.18 17.48
N MET A 21 -46.33 -46.36 16.58
CA MET A 21 -47.30 -46.56 15.50
C MET A 21 -47.27 -45.33 14.55
N LEU A 22 -47.57 -45.53 13.27
CA LEU A 22 -47.49 -44.57 12.16
C LEU A 22 -48.90 -44.39 11.54
N TYR A 23 -49.24 -43.15 11.14
CA TYR A 23 -50.27 -42.70 10.15
C TYR A 23 -51.78 -42.89 10.49
N LYS A 24 -52.77 -42.05 10.08
CA LYS A 24 -52.92 -40.96 9.09
C LYS A 24 -54.23 -40.15 9.35
N VAL A 25 -54.20 -38.85 9.02
CA VAL A 25 -55.25 -37.92 8.49
C VAL A 25 -56.51 -37.59 9.30
N VAL A 26 -56.70 -36.30 9.65
CA VAL A 26 -57.81 -35.41 9.16
C VAL A 26 -57.34 -33.95 9.24
N ALA A 27 -57.53 -33.22 8.13
CA ALA A 27 -57.31 -31.80 7.99
C ALA A 27 -58.41 -30.99 8.71
N LEU A 28 -58.02 -29.99 9.50
CA LEU A 28 -58.84 -28.81 9.77
C LEU A 28 -57.97 -27.57 9.67
N SER A 29 -58.07 -26.93 8.51
CA SER A 29 -57.73 -25.52 8.32
C SER A 29 -58.97 -24.71 8.68
N ALA A 30 -58.87 -23.72 9.56
CA ALA A 30 -59.47 -22.38 9.41
C ALA A 30 -59.47 -21.60 10.73
N MET A 31 -59.00 -20.35 10.63
CA MET A 31 -59.31 -19.21 11.50
C MET A 31 -58.64 -19.17 12.88
N GLY A 32 -57.30 -19.15 12.88
CA GLY A 32 -56.58 -18.29 13.82
C GLY A 32 -56.29 -16.96 13.11
N LEU A 33 -56.94 -15.87 13.51
CA LEU A 33 -56.49 -14.52 13.15
C LEU A 33 -55.08 -14.35 13.72
N ALA A 34 -54.06 -14.63 12.91
CA ALA A 34 -52.76 -14.01 13.10
C ALA A 34 -52.98 -12.52 12.83
N HIS A 35 -53.22 -11.75 13.89
CA HIS A 35 -52.93 -10.33 13.84
C HIS A 35 -51.43 -10.23 13.57
N ALA A 36 -51.06 -10.09 12.30
CA ALA A 36 -49.79 -9.49 11.96
C ALA A 36 -49.80 -8.12 12.66
N LEU A 37 -49.00 -7.99 13.72
CA LEU A 37 -48.66 -6.68 14.24
C LEU A 37 -48.22 -5.85 13.02
N PRO A 38 -48.74 -4.63 12.82
CA PRO A 38 -48.26 -3.79 11.74
C PRO A 38 -46.74 -3.70 11.90
N ALA A 39 -46.00 -3.88 10.80
CA ALA A 39 -44.60 -3.48 10.77
C ALA A 39 -44.60 -2.03 11.25
N VAL A 40 -44.12 -1.79 12.47
CA VAL A 40 -43.98 -0.43 12.95
C VAL A 40 -43.00 0.20 11.97
N ASP A 41 -43.49 1.16 11.21
CA ASP A 41 -42.71 1.97 10.29
C ASP A 41 -41.75 2.78 11.16
N GLN A 42 -40.67 2.12 11.58
CA GLN A 42 -39.70 2.69 12.50
C GLN A 42 -38.92 3.70 11.68
N THR A 43 -39.07 4.97 12.01
CA THR A 43 -38.16 6.01 11.52
C THR A 43 -36.89 5.97 12.36
N PRO A 44 -35.70 6.21 11.77
CA PRO A 44 -34.46 6.37 12.52
C PRO A 44 -34.65 7.36 13.66
N SER A 45 -34.20 7.02 14.87
CA SER A 45 -34.36 7.88 16.05
C SER A 45 -33.32 7.59 17.13
N GLY A 46 -32.93 8.64 17.86
CA GLY A 46 -31.95 8.56 18.93
C GLY A 46 -30.51 8.45 18.41
N THR A 47 -29.64 7.81 19.17
CA THR A 47 -28.19 7.76 18.87
C THR A 47 -27.74 6.35 18.50
N TYR A 48 -27.13 6.24 17.31
CA TYR A 48 -26.48 5.05 16.78
C TYR A 48 -24.97 5.18 16.89
N LYS A 49 -24.29 4.11 17.28
CA LYS A 49 -22.84 4.07 17.45
C LYS A 49 -22.26 2.79 16.87
N GLY A 50 -21.05 2.87 16.33
CA GLY A 50 -20.31 1.70 15.85
C GLY A 50 -18.86 2.04 15.59
N ALA A 51 -18.04 1.02 15.39
CA ALA A 51 -16.64 1.16 15.08
C ALA A 51 -16.22 0.18 13.98
N LYS A 52 -15.19 0.54 13.24
CA LYS A 52 -14.58 -0.33 12.23
C LYS A 52 -13.09 -0.05 12.15
N SER A 53 -12.30 -1.11 12.15
CA SER A 53 -10.89 -1.09 11.78
C SER A 53 -10.79 -1.47 10.31
N VAL A 54 -10.23 -0.57 9.52
CA VAL A 54 -9.97 -0.76 8.10
C VAL A 54 -8.46 -0.69 7.94
N LEU A 55 -7.83 -1.83 7.63
CA LEU A 55 -6.39 -1.89 7.40
C LEU A 55 -5.57 -1.28 8.54
N GLY A 56 -5.90 -1.63 9.79
CA GLY A 56 -5.18 -1.17 10.98
C GLY A 56 -5.56 0.23 11.47
N GLN A 57 -6.33 0.99 10.66
CA GLN A 57 -6.86 2.29 11.05
C GLN A 57 -8.25 2.12 11.65
N SER A 58 -8.40 2.45 12.93
CA SER A 58 -9.69 2.38 13.61
C SER A 58 -10.46 3.69 13.49
N ILE A 59 -11.73 3.58 13.11
CA ILE A 59 -12.71 4.66 13.18
C ILE A 59 -13.84 4.28 14.12
N SER A 60 -14.35 5.27 14.85
CA SER A 60 -15.59 5.20 15.61
C SER A 60 -16.56 6.22 15.02
N MET A 61 -17.82 5.82 14.86
CA MET A 61 -18.86 6.62 14.26
C MET A 61 -20.03 6.74 15.22
N VAL A 62 -20.58 7.95 15.32
CA VAL A 62 -21.77 8.27 16.10
C VAL A 62 -22.71 9.05 15.19
N VAL A 63 -23.96 8.58 15.08
CA VAL A 63 -25.05 9.28 14.40
C VAL A 63 -26.14 9.57 15.41
N GLY A 64 -26.40 10.85 15.68
CA GLY A 64 -27.50 11.30 16.53
C GLY A 64 -28.62 11.86 15.67
N VAL A 65 -29.81 11.27 15.69
CA VAL A 65 -30.96 11.83 14.98
C VAL A 65 -31.58 12.92 15.85
N ASP A 66 -31.54 14.17 15.38
CA ASP A 66 -32.04 15.33 16.11
C ASP A 66 -33.55 15.50 15.89
N ASP A 67 -33.96 15.47 14.62
CA ASP A 67 -35.34 15.56 14.18
C ASP A 67 -35.58 14.75 12.88
N ALA A 68 -36.73 14.93 12.23
CA ALA A 68 -37.10 14.19 11.02
C ALA A 68 -36.26 14.53 9.76
N THR A 69 -35.47 15.61 9.83
CA THR A 69 -34.72 16.21 8.72
C THR A 69 -33.25 16.47 9.03
N HIS A 70 -32.83 16.46 10.31
CA HIS A 70 -31.46 16.74 10.72
C HIS A 70 -30.87 15.66 11.64
N MET A 71 -29.58 15.40 11.47
CA MET A 71 -28.80 14.53 12.34
C MET A 71 -27.41 15.09 12.61
N ASP A 72 -26.81 14.67 13.72
CA ASP A 72 -25.41 14.85 14.02
C ASP A 72 -24.60 13.64 13.52
N LEU A 73 -23.55 13.88 12.73
CA LEU A 73 -22.56 12.86 12.34
C LEU A 73 -21.21 13.17 12.95
N THR A 74 -20.71 12.27 13.80
CA THR A 74 -19.36 12.34 14.35
C THR A 74 -18.58 11.10 13.94
N ILE A 75 -17.38 11.30 13.39
CA ILE A 75 -16.39 10.25 13.15
C ILE A 75 -15.12 10.63 13.89
N SER A 76 -14.56 9.68 14.65
CA SER A 76 -13.30 9.85 15.38
C SER A 76 -12.36 8.68 15.11
N GLY A 77 -11.05 8.92 15.25
CA GLY A 77 -10.01 7.93 14.94
C GLY A 77 -9.03 8.48 13.92
N SER A 78 -8.77 7.71 12.86
CA SER A 78 -7.87 8.11 11.76
C SER A 78 -8.37 9.30 10.93
N ILE A 79 -9.67 9.58 10.98
CA ILE A 79 -10.31 10.79 10.45
C ILE A 79 -11.15 11.43 11.55
N SER A 80 -11.30 12.75 11.48
CA SER A 80 -12.10 13.52 12.43
C SER A 80 -13.18 14.28 11.68
N VAL A 81 -14.44 13.87 11.87
CA VAL A 81 -15.63 14.51 11.31
C VAL A 81 -16.53 14.89 12.47
N ASN A 82 -17.05 16.12 12.48
CA ASN A 82 -18.01 16.56 13.48
C ASN A 82 -19.01 17.51 12.82
N CYS A 83 -19.98 16.93 12.15
CA CYS A 83 -21.04 17.64 11.44
C CYS A 83 -22.29 17.67 12.31
N LYS A 84 -22.73 18.88 12.61
CA LYS A 84 -23.91 19.14 13.42
C LYS A 84 -25.05 19.58 12.51
N GLN A 85 -26.27 19.13 12.81
CA GLN A 85 -27.46 19.49 12.04
C GLN A 85 -27.30 19.19 10.53
N GLU A 86 -26.70 18.05 10.21
CA GLU A 86 -26.55 17.53 8.86
C GLU A 86 -27.93 17.15 8.31
N GLY A 87 -28.29 17.71 7.16
CA GLY A 87 -29.58 17.44 6.53
C GLY A 87 -29.68 15.99 6.05
N TYR A 88 -30.82 15.34 6.27
CA TYR A 88 -31.08 14.01 5.73
C TYR A 88 -32.54 13.80 5.35
N SER A 89 -32.79 12.79 4.51
CA SER A 89 -34.14 12.29 4.24
C SER A 89 -34.16 10.77 4.31
N TYR A 90 -35.24 10.20 4.86
CA TYR A 90 -35.48 8.75 4.89
C TYR A 90 -36.64 8.40 3.97
N ASP A 91 -36.48 7.35 3.15
CA ASP A 91 -37.48 6.94 2.16
C ASP A 91 -38.70 6.19 2.75
N GLY A 92 -38.74 6.00 4.07
CA GLY A 92 -39.79 5.24 4.74
C GLY A 92 -39.59 3.72 4.67
N SER A 93 -38.47 3.23 4.11
CA SER A 93 -38.25 1.79 3.95
C SER A 93 -36.87 1.33 4.40
N SER A 94 -35.80 1.93 3.87
CA SER A 94 -34.44 1.46 4.10
C SER A 94 -33.34 2.46 3.76
N THR A 95 -33.60 3.52 3.00
CA THR A 95 -32.55 4.40 2.49
C THR A 95 -32.55 5.73 3.22
N ILE A 96 -31.38 6.11 3.76
CA ILE A 96 -31.10 7.46 4.24
C ILE A 96 -30.28 8.16 3.15
N THR A 97 -30.76 9.33 2.72
CA THR A 97 -30.06 10.20 1.76
C THR A 97 -29.50 11.40 2.49
N LEU A 98 -28.24 11.70 2.23
CA LEU A 98 -27.54 12.90 2.68
C LEU A 98 -27.34 13.80 1.43
N PRO A 99 -28.13 14.86 1.24
CA PRO A 99 -28.18 15.61 -0.02
C PRO A 99 -26.90 16.40 -0.31
N GLY A 100 -26.13 16.76 0.73
CA GLY A 100 -24.92 17.58 0.62
C GLY A 100 -23.65 16.84 0.21
N LEU A 101 -23.63 15.50 0.19
CA LEU A 101 -22.40 14.69 0.06
C LEU A 101 -21.52 14.96 -1.16
N ASN A 102 -22.04 15.59 -2.20
CA ASN A 102 -21.30 15.92 -3.42
C ASN A 102 -21.15 17.44 -3.65
N THR A 103 -21.40 18.24 -2.62
CA THR A 103 -21.42 19.70 -2.72
C THR A 103 -20.32 20.29 -1.85
N ALA A 104 -19.39 21.04 -2.46
CA ALA A 104 -18.37 21.77 -1.70
C ALA A 104 -19.02 22.77 -0.71
N GLY A 105 -18.50 22.83 0.52
CA GLY A 105 -19.10 23.60 1.62
C GLY A 105 -20.09 22.81 2.46
N ASP A 106 -20.44 21.58 2.06
CA ASP A 106 -21.11 20.62 2.93
C ASP A 106 -20.12 20.04 3.94
N CYS A 107 -20.55 19.92 5.20
CA CYS A 107 -19.65 19.52 6.28
C CYS A 107 -19.09 18.10 6.07
N VAL A 108 -19.94 17.14 5.69
CA VAL A 108 -19.53 15.75 5.54
C VAL A 108 -18.64 15.62 4.31
N HIS A 109 -19.00 16.27 3.20
CA HIS A 109 -18.16 16.32 2.00
C HIS A 109 -16.76 16.87 2.31
N ASP A 110 -16.68 18.06 2.91
CA ASP A 110 -15.41 18.75 3.12
C ASP A 110 -14.53 18.00 4.14
N ALA A 111 -15.13 17.40 5.16
CA ALA A 111 -14.41 16.61 6.15
C ALA A 111 -13.85 15.30 5.57
N LEU A 112 -14.60 14.63 4.69
CA LEU A 112 -14.11 13.43 3.99
C LEU A 112 -13.05 13.77 2.94
N ALA A 113 -13.14 14.94 2.28
CA ALA A 113 -12.15 15.41 1.33
C ALA A 113 -10.79 15.72 1.98
N ALA A 114 -10.77 16.02 3.28
CA ALA A 114 -9.55 16.24 4.06
C ALA A 114 -8.86 14.94 4.52
N ALA A 115 -9.45 13.78 4.26
CA ALA A 115 -8.88 12.50 4.69
C ALA A 115 -7.57 12.15 3.91
N PRO A 116 -6.63 11.41 4.54
CA PRO A 116 -5.37 11.01 3.88
C PRO A 116 -5.56 10.12 2.63
N LEU A 117 -6.71 9.46 2.52
CA LEU A 117 -7.16 8.74 1.35
C LEU A 117 -8.50 9.31 0.87
N PRO A 118 -8.81 9.25 -0.43
CA PRO A 118 -10.15 9.60 -0.90
C PRO A 118 -11.20 8.73 -0.20
N VAL A 119 -12.13 9.36 0.53
CA VAL A 119 -13.27 8.66 1.16
C VAL A 119 -14.57 9.19 0.60
N THR A 120 -15.48 8.29 0.26
CA THR A 120 -16.83 8.62 -0.25
C THR A 120 -17.88 7.80 0.47
N ILE A 121 -19.02 8.38 0.80
CA ILE A 121 -20.18 7.63 1.28
C ILE A 121 -20.95 7.14 0.06
N LYS A 122 -21.05 5.81 -0.13
CA LYS A 122 -21.76 5.19 -1.25
C LYS A 122 -23.25 5.01 -0.96
N SER A 123 -23.58 4.63 0.28
CA SER A 123 -24.98 4.51 0.71
C SER A 123 -25.09 4.55 2.22
N VAL A 124 -26.19 5.09 2.73
CA VAL A 124 -26.60 4.96 4.12
C VAL A 124 -27.94 4.24 4.15
N LYS A 125 -28.02 3.15 4.91
CA LYS A 125 -29.24 2.34 5.05
C LYS A 125 -29.67 2.27 6.50
N TYR A 126 -30.98 2.16 6.71
CA TYR A 126 -31.59 1.90 8.00
C TYR A 126 -32.38 0.59 7.95
N SER A 127 -32.30 -0.19 9.02
CA SER A 127 -33.08 -1.41 9.20
C SER A 127 -34.00 -1.26 10.40
N GLY A 128 -35.29 -1.02 10.17
CA GLY A 128 -36.28 -0.87 11.25
C GLY A 128 -36.45 -2.14 12.10
N SER A 129 -36.24 -3.32 11.52
CA SER A 129 -36.33 -4.59 12.27
C SER A 129 -35.13 -4.83 13.19
N ALA A 130 -33.96 -4.31 12.83
CA ALA A 130 -32.74 -4.47 13.64
C ALA A 130 -32.42 -3.21 14.47
N ASP A 131 -33.11 -2.10 14.20
CA ASP A 131 -32.79 -0.74 14.67
C ASP A 131 -31.31 -0.40 14.50
N THR A 132 -30.80 -0.57 13.27
CA THR A 132 -29.40 -0.32 12.90
C THR A 132 -29.28 0.62 11.69
N VAL A 133 -28.21 1.41 11.68
CA VAL A 133 -27.79 2.22 10.53
C VAL A 133 -26.55 1.59 9.93
N THR A 134 -26.56 1.32 8.63
CA THR A 134 -25.42 0.76 7.89
C THR A 134 -24.90 1.77 6.89
N ILE A 135 -23.65 2.18 7.05
CA ILE A 135 -22.97 3.12 6.16
C ILE A 135 -21.97 2.32 5.32
N THR A 136 -22.13 2.36 4.00
CA THR A 136 -21.18 1.81 3.04
C THR A 136 -20.36 2.95 2.48
N ALA A 137 -19.04 2.86 2.59
CA ALA A 137 -18.08 3.86 2.15
C ALA A 137 -17.07 3.28 1.18
N GLY A 138 -16.66 4.07 0.19
CA GLY A 138 -15.47 3.82 -0.62
C GLY A 138 -14.26 4.47 0.03
N VAL A 139 -13.22 3.70 0.31
CA VAL A 139 -11.91 4.17 0.75
C VAL A 139 -10.93 3.88 -0.38
N SER A 140 -10.58 4.92 -1.13
CA SER A 140 -9.98 4.78 -2.46
C SER A 140 -10.87 3.86 -3.33
N PHE A 141 -10.34 2.77 -3.87
CA PHE A 141 -11.10 1.80 -4.66
C PHE A 141 -11.74 0.67 -3.84
N LEU A 142 -11.47 0.58 -2.54
CA LEU A 142 -12.03 -0.47 -1.67
C LEU A 142 -13.35 -0.05 -1.04
N THR A 143 -14.30 -0.98 -0.93
CA THR A 143 -15.58 -0.74 -0.25
C THR A 143 -15.58 -1.30 1.15
N THR A 144 -15.86 -0.49 2.15
CA THR A 144 -16.07 -0.94 3.53
C THR A 144 -17.47 -0.58 4.01
N THR A 145 -17.95 -1.31 5.02
CA THR A 145 -19.27 -1.06 5.62
C THR A 145 -19.13 -1.01 7.13
N VAL A 146 -19.76 0.00 7.74
CA VAL A 146 -19.85 0.18 9.18
C VAL A 146 -21.31 0.07 9.57
N THR A 147 -21.60 -0.81 10.52
CA THR A 147 -22.95 -0.95 11.10
C THR A 147 -22.96 -0.29 12.48
N LEU A 148 -23.90 0.63 12.66
CA LEU A 148 -24.14 1.37 13.89
C LEU A 148 -25.38 0.82 14.59
N THR A 149 -25.25 0.56 15.89
CA THR A 149 -26.31 0.06 16.75
C THR A 149 -26.75 1.12 17.76
N LYS A 150 -28.00 1.08 18.19
CA LYS A 150 -28.53 2.06 19.15
C LYS A 150 -27.89 1.94 20.53
N GLY A 151 -27.45 3.07 21.10
CA GLY A 151 -26.98 3.19 22.48
C GLY A 151 -25.53 2.77 22.75
N SER A 152 -25.13 1.54 22.41
CA SER A 152 -23.78 1.01 22.69
C SER A 152 -22.86 1.06 21.47
N LEU A 153 -21.60 1.44 21.69
CA LEU A 153 -20.52 1.21 20.72
C LEU A 153 -20.28 -0.30 20.61
N ALA A 154 -20.59 -0.88 19.44
CA ALA A 154 -20.17 -2.24 19.13
C ALA A 154 -18.65 -2.29 18.92
N GLU A 155 -18.03 -3.38 19.37
CA GLU A 155 -16.62 -3.65 19.08
C GLU A 155 -16.40 -3.76 17.56
N SER A 156 -15.26 -3.25 17.08
CA SER A 156 -14.92 -3.32 15.66
C SER A 156 -14.72 -4.79 15.26
N PRO A 157 -15.55 -5.36 14.36
CA PRO A 157 -15.31 -6.71 13.88
C PRO A 157 -14.03 -6.75 13.04
N ALA A 158 -13.31 -7.87 13.12
CA ALA A 158 -12.25 -8.18 12.15
C ALA A 158 -12.80 -8.19 10.71
N ILE A 159 -11.92 -8.09 9.72
CA ILE A 159 -12.31 -8.16 8.31
C ILE A 159 -12.93 -9.54 8.06
N SER A 160 -14.20 -9.56 7.64
CA SER A 160 -14.94 -10.79 7.39
C SER A 160 -14.48 -11.48 6.10
N ALA A 161 -14.76 -12.78 5.96
CA ALA A 161 -14.51 -13.50 4.71
C ALA A 161 -15.24 -12.87 3.50
N ALA A 162 -16.42 -12.29 3.72
CA ALA A 162 -17.18 -11.58 2.70
C ALA A 162 -16.46 -10.28 2.27
N GLU A 163 -15.92 -9.52 3.22
CA GLU A 163 -15.13 -8.33 2.92
C GLU A 163 -13.83 -8.67 2.19
N HIS A 164 -13.13 -9.73 2.59
CA HIS A 164 -11.96 -10.22 1.84
C HIS A 164 -12.33 -10.54 0.38
N GLY A 165 -13.45 -11.23 0.15
CA GLY A 165 -13.91 -11.55 -1.21
C GLY A 165 -14.28 -10.31 -2.03
N LEU A 166 -14.90 -9.31 -1.41
CA LEU A 166 -15.22 -8.04 -2.04
C LEU A 166 -13.95 -7.28 -2.42
N TRP A 167 -13.03 -7.07 -1.47
CA TRP A 167 -11.78 -6.35 -1.71
C TRP A 167 -10.89 -7.05 -2.73
N TRP A 168 -10.89 -8.39 -2.77
CA TRP A 168 -10.20 -9.14 -3.82
C TRP A 168 -10.78 -8.85 -5.21
N THR A 169 -12.11 -8.80 -5.31
CA THR A 169 -12.77 -8.48 -6.58
C THR A 169 -12.45 -7.05 -7.03
N GLU A 170 -12.49 -6.09 -6.11
CA GLU A 170 -12.17 -4.69 -6.36
C GLU A 170 -10.70 -4.49 -6.73
N PHE A 171 -9.79 -5.15 -6.01
CA PHE A 171 -8.36 -5.17 -6.31
C PHE A 171 -8.10 -5.68 -7.73
N LYS A 172 -8.67 -6.84 -8.09
CA LYS A 172 -8.49 -7.39 -9.43
C LYS A 172 -9.02 -6.47 -10.52
N ALA A 173 -10.20 -5.88 -10.30
CA ALA A 173 -10.79 -4.95 -11.24
C ALA A 173 -9.94 -3.67 -11.40
N HIS A 174 -9.45 -3.12 -10.27
CA HIS A 174 -8.66 -1.89 -10.25
C HIS A 174 -7.30 -2.07 -10.93
N HIS A 175 -6.62 -3.19 -10.70
CA HIS A 175 -5.29 -3.47 -11.26
C HIS A 175 -5.32 -4.36 -12.52
N GLY A 176 -6.49 -4.60 -13.11
CA GLY A 176 -6.64 -5.41 -14.33
C GLY A 176 -6.13 -6.84 -14.20
N ARG A 177 -6.24 -7.45 -13.01
CA ARG A 177 -5.68 -8.77 -12.73
C ARG A 177 -6.58 -9.89 -13.27
N VAL A 178 -5.97 -10.81 -14.00
CA VAL A 178 -6.59 -12.03 -14.51
C VAL A 178 -5.67 -13.20 -14.19
N TYR A 179 -6.19 -14.22 -13.51
CA TYR A 179 -5.40 -15.38 -13.09
C TYR A 179 -5.99 -16.67 -13.67
N ALA A 180 -5.12 -17.66 -13.87
CA ALA A 180 -5.55 -19.03 -14.07
C ALA A 180 -6.17 -19.55 -12.76
N HIS A 181 -7.14 -20.47 -12.86
CA HIS A 181 -7.87 -20.99 -11.70
C HIS A 181 -6.96 -21.59 -10.62
N ASN A 182 -5.88 -22.26 -11.02
CA ASN A 182 -4.90 -22.85 -10.09
C ASN A 182 -4.03 -21.80 -9.38
N GLU A 183 -3.91 -20.59 -9.92
CA GLU A 183 -3.09 -19.51 -9.36
C GLU A 183 -3.92 -18.54 -8.51
N GLU A 184 -5.19 -18.33 -8.87
CA GLU A 184 -6.04 -17.34 -8.19
C GLU A 184 -6.17 -17.61 -6.69
N ALA A 185 -6.33 -18.88 -6.30
CA ALA A 185 -6.44 -19.25 -4.89
C ALA A 185 -5.18 -18.88 -4.09
N ARG A 186 -3.99 -19.04 -4.70
CA ARG A 186 -2.71 -18.63 -4.10
C ARG A 186 -2.61 -17.11 -4.01
N ARG A 187 -2.93 -16.40 -5.08
CA ARG A 187 -2.87 -14.92 -5.12
C ARG A 187 -3.83 -14.28 -4.13
N PHE A 188 -5.03 -14.85 -3.96
CA PHE A 188 -5.97 -14.40 -2.95
C PHE A 188 -5.50 -14.71 -1.52
N ALA A 189 -4.78 -15.81 -1.29
CA ALA A 189 -4.17 -16.08 0.01
C ALA A 189 -3.10 -15.03 0.37
N ILE A 190 -2.19 -14.76 -0.57
CA ILE A 190 -1.15 -13.72 -0.45
C ILE A 190 -1.79 -12.34 -0.23
N PHE A 191 -2.86 -12.03 -0.96
CA PHE A 191 -3.60 -10.79 -0.79
C PHE A 191 -4.06 -10.59 0.66
N LYS A 192 -4.66 -11.60 1.28
CA LYS A 192 -5.08 -11.53 2.69
C LYS A 192 -3.90 -11.33 3.63
N GLU A 193 -2.79 -12.06 3.43
CA GLU A 193 -1.56 -11.90 4.23
C GLU A 193 -1.00 -10.47 4.13
N ASN A 194 -1.08 -9.86 2.95
CA ASN A 194 -0.68 -8.48 2.75
C ASN A 194 -1.66 -7.48 3.40
N LEU A 195 -2.98 -7.77 3.45
CA LEU A 195 -3.92 -6.96 4.23
C LEU A 195 -3.58 -6.98 5.72
N ASP A 196 -3.24 -8.15 6.26
CA ASP A 196 -2.81 -8.29 7.66
C ASP A 196 -1.49 -7.52 7.91
N THR A 197 -0.54 -7.61 6.98
CA THR A 197 0.72 -6.86 7.04
C THR A 197 0.48 -5.34 7.00
N ILE A 198 -0.40 -4.87 6.13
CA ILE A 198 -0.80 -3.45 6.07
C ILE A 198 -1.43 -3.04 7.40
N ALA A 199 -2.35 -3.84 7.93
CA ALA A 199 -3.02 -3.55 9.19
C ALA A 199 -2.04 -3.46 10.35
N ALA A 200 -1.08 -4.39 10.44
CA ALA A 200 -0.04 -4.36 11.46
C ALA A 200 0.80 -3.08 11.36
N ARG A 201 1.30 -2.73 10.17
CA ARG A 201 2.13 -1.53 9.94
C ARG A 201 1.38 -0.23 10.23
N ASN A 202 0.11 -0.14 9.86
CA ASN A 202 -0.70 1.04 10.15
C ASN A 202 -1.03 1.20 11.65
N SER A 203 -0.90 0.13 12.44
CA SER A 203 -1.18 0.13 13.88
C SER A 203 0.06 0.25 14.77
N ASP A 204 1.28 0.18 14.21
CA ASP A 204 2.54 0.16 14.97
C ASP A 204 3.01 1.55 15.44
N GLY A 205 2.26 2.60 15.10
CA GLY A 205 2.58 3.99 15.42
C GLY A 205 3.70 4.58 14.57
N SER A 206 4.13 3.93 13.50
CA SER A 206 4.99 4.51 12.46
C SER A 206 4.27 5.66 11.75
N LEU A 207 5.07 6.57 11.19
CA LEU A 207 4.56 7.71 10.42
C LEU A 207 4.31 7.33 8.96
N GLY A 208 4.62 6.10 8.57
CA GLY A 208 4.40 5.56 7.24
C GLY A 208 2.99 5.00 7.16
N PHE A 209 2.24 5.43 6.15
CA PHE A 209 0.92 4.91 5.85
C PHE A 209 1.02 3.86 4.75
N HIS A 210 0.43 2.70 5.03
CA HIS A 210 0.41 1.54 4.15
C HIS A 210 -0.99 1.29 3.61
N PHE A 211 -1.09 0.89 2.35
CA PHE A 211 -2.37 0.62 1.70
C PHE A 211 -2.24 -0.44 0.61
N VAL A 212 -3.38 -0.95 0.12
CA VAL A 212 -3.42 -1.87 -1.01
C VAL A 212 -2.93 -1.15 -2.27
N ASN A 213 -1.94 -1.73 -2.94
CA ASN A 213 -1.37 -1.26 -4.19
C ASN A 213 -1.19 -2.47 -5.15
N GLU A 214 -0.54 -2.26 -6.29
CA GLU A 214 -0.34 -3.28 -7.32
C GLU A 214 0.42 -4.52 -6.84
N PHE A 215 1.17 -4.44 -5.73
CA PHE A 215 1.94 -5.54 -5.17
C PHE A 215 1.18 -6.31 -4.08
N ALA A 216 -0.09 -5.99 -3.85
CA ALA A 216 -0.88 -6.62 -2.79
C ALA A 216 -1.12 -8.12 -3.04
N ASP A 217 -0.97 -8.64 -4.26
CA ASP A 217 -1.05 -10.07 -4.58
C ASP A 217 0.32 -10.75 -4.74
N VAL A 218 1.40 -10.07 -4.37
CA VAL A 218 2.79 -10.56 -4.44
C VAL A 218 3.27 -10.86 -3.03
N SER A 219 3.88 -12.02 -2.79
CA SER A 219 4.43 -12.31 -1.44
C SER A 219 5.68 -11.47 -1.19
N SER A 220 6.07 -11.27 0.08
CA SER A 220 7.30 -10.52 0.37
C SER A 220 8.56 -11.19 -0.21
N GLU A 221 8.58 -12.51 -0.34
CA GLU A 221 9.63 -13.26 -1.03
C GLU A 221 9.64 -12.99 -2.53
N GLU A 222 8.46 -13.04 -3.18
CA GLU A 222 8.34 -12.74 -4.61
C GLU A 222 8.73 -11.29 -4.89
N PHE A 223 8.29 -10.34 -4.06
CA PHE A 223 8.61 -8.92 -4.19
C PHE A 223 10.13 -8.69 -4.07
N ARG A 224 10.77 -9.29 -3.06
CA ARG A 224 12.23 -9.24 -2.92
C ARG A 224 12.97 -9.90 -4.09
N ALA A 225 12.45 -11.00 -4.63
CA ALA A 225 13.11 -11.70 -5.74
C ALA A 225 13.01 -10.96 -7.08
N THR A 226 11.97 -10.15 -7.28
CA THR A 226 11.65 -9.59 -8.61
C THR A 226 11.70 -8.06 -8.68
N HIS A 227 11.57 -7.36 -7.56
CA HIS A 227 11.55 -5.89 -7.50
C HIS A 227 12.73 -5.32 -6.69
N MET A 228 13.50 -6.18 -6.02
CA MET A 228 14.77 -5.83 -5.38
C MET A 228 15.93 -6.46 -6.13
N GLY A 229 17.14 -5.98 -5.91
CA GLY A 229 18.27 -6.43 -6.73
C GLY A 229 19.62 -5.85 -6.37
N TYR A 230 19.74 -5.10 -5.27
CA TYR A 230 21.06 -4.69 -4.83
C TYR A 230 21.84 -5.89 -4.32
N LYS A 231 23.01 -6.12 -4.89
CA LYS A 231 23.95 -7.16 -4.48
C LYS A 231 25.32 -6.50 -4.30
N PRO A 232 25.73 -6.17 -3.06
CA PRO A 232 26.99 -5.49 -2.82
C PRO A 232 28.16 -6.33 -3.36
N LYS A 233 29.07 -5.67 -4.08
CA LYS A 233 30.29 -6.25 -4.63
C LYS A 233 31.50 -5.39 -4.27
N THR A 234 32.63 -6.04 -4.06
CA THR A 234 33.92 -5.35 -3.93
C THR A 234 34.33 -4.80 -5.30
N THR A 235 34.48 -3.48 -5.40
CA THR A 235 34.87 -2.79 -6.63
C THR A 235 36.39 -2.80 -6.81
N THR A 236 36.86 -2.69 -8.05
CA THR A 236 38.28 -2.59 -8.37
C THR A 236 38.82 -1.18 -8.19
N HIS A 237 37.97 -0.17 -8.38
CA HIS A 237 38.27 1.21 -8.01
C HIS A 237 38.21 1.34 -6.49
N ALA A 238 39.31 1.80 -5.88
CA ALA A 238 39.33 2.17 -4.48
C ALA A 238 38.18 3.16 -4.26
N GLN A 239 37.26 2.84 -3.33
CA GLN A 239 36.15 3.70 -2.95
C GLN A 239 36.71 4.97 -2.31
N GLU A 240 37.15 5.92 -3.14
CA GLU A 240 37.53 7.24 -2.67
C GLU A 240 36.27 7.92 -2.16
N GLU A 241 36.19 8.07 -0.84
CA GLU A 241 35.14 8.89 -0.26
C GLU A 241 35.29 10.33 -0.74
N LEU A 242 34.18 10.93 -1.15
CA LEU A 242 34.15 12.34 -1.47
C LEU A 242 34.54 13.14 -0.22
N ALA A 243 35.47 14.07 -0.39
CA ALA A 243 35.98 14.92 0.69
C ALA A 243 34.93 15.97 1.10
N LEU A 244 33.90 15.53 1.83
CA LEU A 244 32.83 16.37 2.35
C LEU A 244 32.99 16.58 3.86
N ALA A 245 32.70 17.82 4.29
CA ALA A 245 32.53 18.12 5.70
C ALA A 245 31.29 17.40 6.26
N LEU A 246 31.42 16.81 7.45
CA LEU A 246 30.29 16.32 8.21
C LEU A 246 29.46 17.51 8.70
N THR A 247 28.17 17.53 8.40
CA THR A 247 27.21 18.40 9.10
C THR A 247 26.26 17.56 9.94
N THR A 248 26.01 17.97 11.18
CA THR A 248 24.97 17.36 12.03
C THR A 248 23.62 18.04 11.84
N ARG A 249 23.59 19.15 11.10
CA ARG A 249 22.40 19.93 10.84
C ARG A 249 22.10 19.83 9.36
N ALA A 250 20.90 19.36 9.03
CA ALA A 250 20.20 19.84 7.85
C ALA A 250 20.42 21.36 7.78
N THR A 251 20.72 21.94 6.62
CA THR A 251 20.65 23.40 6.56
C THR A 251 19.24 23.81 7.01
N SER A 252 19.05 25.02 7.53
CA SER A 252 17.72 25.43 8.02
C SER A 252 16.63 25.44 6.92
N ALA A 253 16.98 25.12 5.67
CA ALA A 253 16.06 24.96 4.57
C ALA A 253 15.98 23.48 4.14
N SER A 254 14.75 23.01 3.87
CA SER A 254 14.49 21.76 3.15
C SER A 254 14.98 21.87 1.70
N VAL A 255 15.36 20.74 1.11
CA VAL A 255 15.79 20.64 -0.28
C VAL A 255 14.89 19.66 -1.01
N ASP A 256 14.37 20.03 -2.18
CA ASP A 256 13.58 19.16 -3.04
C ASP A 256 13.92 19.40 -4.52
N TRP A 257 14.74 18.51 -5.08
CA TRP A 257 15.23 18.61 -6.45
C TRP A 257 14.15 18.37 -7.50
N ARG A 258 12.98 17.83 -7.13
CA ARG A 258 11.84 17.64 -8.04
C ARG A 258 11.26 18.97 -8.51
N SER A 259 11.42 20.02 -7.70
CA SER A 259 10.96 21.38 -7.99
C SER A 259 12.03 22.28 -8.62
N HIS A 260 13.24 21.76 -8.83
CA HIS A 260 14.35 22.55 -9.34
C HIS A 260 14.11 23.00 -10.79
N SER A 261 14.53 24.23 -11.12
CA SER A 261 14.44 24.81 -12.45
C SER A 261 15.78 25.42 -12.86
N PRO A 262 16.39 25.00 -13.98
CA PRO A 262 15.90 23.97 -14.92
C PRO A 262 15.82 22.57 -14.28
N ALA A 263 15.01 21.68 -14.85
CA ALA A 263 14.86 20.33 -14.31
C ALA A 263 16.17 19.53 -14.43
N VAL A 264 16.52 18.82 -13.36
CA VAL A 264 17.70 17.93 -13.31
C VAL A 264 17.34 16.48 -13.04
N LEU A 265 16.04 16.17 -12.88
CA LEU A 265 15.52 14.83 -12.65
C LEU A 265 14.61 14.43 -13.81
N THR A 266 14.74 13.18 -14.29
CA THR A 266 13.77 12.61 -15.23
C THR A 266 12.46 12.24 -14.51
N PRO A 267 11.36 12.00 -15.24
CA PRO A 267 10.18 11.37 -14.66
C PRO A 267 10.50 10.04 -13.98
N VAL A 268 9.72 9.67 -12.97
CA VAL A 268 9.83 8.37 -12.28
C VAL A 268 9.70 7.23 -13.29
N LYS A 269 10.63 6.28 -13.22
CA LYS A 269 10.66 5.10 -14.09
C LYS A 269 10.12 3.86 -13.37
N ASN A 270 9.98 2.76 -14.10
CA ASN A 270 9.48 1.49 -13.55
C ASN A 270 10.38 0.32 -13.97
N GLN A 271 11.05 -0.30 -13.00
CA GLN A 271 11.88 -1.49 -13.23
C GLN A 271 11.07 -2.78 -13.47
N GLY A 272 9.76 -2.77 -13.22
CA GLY A 272 8.89 -3.93 -13.35
C GLY A 272 9.37 -5.12 -12.52
N GLN A 273 9.24 -6.32 -13.10
CA GLN A 273 9.56 -7.60 -12.45
C GLN A 273 11.03 -8.03 -12.64
N CYS A 274 11.93 -7.07 -12.73
CA CYS A 274 13.36 -7.28 -12.88
C CYS A 274 14.11 -6.62 -11.72
N GLY A 275 14.99 -7.35 -11.05
CA GLY A 275 15.85 -6.87 -9.95
C GLY A 275 16.95 -5.93 -10.42
N SER A 276 16.57 -4.83 -11.06
CA SER A 276 17.47 -3.90 -11.77
C SER A 276 17.56 -2.52 -11.12
N CYS A 277 17.09 -2.37 -9.88
CA CYS A 277 17.17 -1.12 -9.11
C CYS A 277 18.57 -0.48 -9.12
N TRP A 278 19.62 -1.30 -9.09
CA TRP A 278 21.02 -0.88 -9.19
C TRP A 278 21.34 -0.15 -10.51
N ALA A 279 20.80 -0.65 -11.63
CA ALA A 279 20.98 -0.03 -12.95
C ALA A 279 20.16 1.26 -13.08
N PHE A 280 18.95 1.30 -12.53
CA PHE A 280 18.13 2.52 -12.50
C PHE A 280 18.78 3.62 -11.65
N SER A 281 19.15 3.29 -10.42
CA SER A 281 19.81 4.22 -9.49
C SER A 281 21.10 4.81 -10.09
N ALA A 282 21.93 3.97 -10.73
CA ALA A 282 23.11 4.44 -11.45
C ALA A 282 22.77 5.34 -12.64
N THR A 283 21.79 4.94 -13.46
CA THR A 283 21.36 5.72 -14.62
C THR A 283 20.82 7.09 -14.21
N GLU A 284 19.95 7.14 -13.21
CA GLU A 284 19.34 8.38 -12.71
C GLU A 284 20.37 9.32 -12.10
N GLN A 285 21.40 8.79 -11.44
CA GLN A 285 22.50 9.64 -10.97
C GLN A 285 23.29 10.26 -12.14
N ILE A 286 23.59 9.48 -13.18
CA ILE A 286 24.30 9.97 -14.37
C ILE A 286 23.47 11.04 -15.09
N GLU A 287 22.15 10.82 -15.24
CA GLU A 287 21.24 11.81 -15.83
C GLU A 287 21.28 13.14 -15.07
N THR A 288 21.17 13.07 -13.74
CA THR A 288 21.28 14.25 -12.86
C THR A 288 22.62 14.96 -13.03
N ASP A 289 23.73 14.25 -12.93
CA ASP A 289 25.06 14.87 -12.97
C ASP A 289 25.36 15.47 -14.36
N VAL A 290 24.88 14.86 -15.44
CA VAL A 290 24.96 15.42 -16.80
C VAL A 290 24.07 16.65 -16.94
N ALA A 291 22.83 16.61 -16.43
CA ALA A 291 21.94 17.76 -16.46
C ALA A 291 22.54 18.96 -15.71
N MET A 292 23.10 18.72 -14.53
CA MET A 292 23.73 19.75 -13.71
C MET A 292 25.02 20.33 -14.33
N SER A 293 25.82 19.50 -14.99
CA SER A 293 27.10 19.93 -15.58
C SER A 293 26.97 20.55 -16.98
N THR A 294 25.98 20.13 -17.76
CA THR A 294 25.82 20.54 -19.17
C THR A 294 24.57 21.39 -19.43
N GLY A 295 23.64 21.45 -18.48
CA GLY A 295 22.32 22.05 -18.68
C GLY A 295 21.35 21.21 -19.53
N HIS A 296 21.74 19.99 -19.93
CA HIS A 296 20.92 19.11 -20.78
C HIS A 296 20.51 17.86 -20.01
N LEU A 297 19.21 17.71 -19.78
CA LEU A 297 18.64 16.52 -19.16
C LEU A 297 18.37 15.45 -20.22
N TYR A 298 19.13 14.36 -20.18
CA TYR A 298 18.92 13.19 -21.02
C TYR A 298 18.07 12.15 -20.30
N THR A 299 17.29 11.37 -21.05
CA THR A 299 16.71 10.12 -20.58
C THR A 299 17.53 8.97 -21.15
N LEU A 300 18.27 8.28 -20.28
CA LEU A 300 19.28 7.28 -20.59
C LEU A 300 18.77 5.87 -20.31
N SER A 301 19.44 4.87 -20.89
CA SER A 301 18.99 3.48 -20.88
C SER A 301 19.54 2.67 -19.70
N PRO A 302 18.73 2.36 -18.66
CA PRO A 302 19.10 1.34 -17.68
C PRO A 302 19.14 -0.06 -18.31
N GLN A 303 18.42 -0.29 -19.43
CA GLN A 303 18.44 -1.56 -20.14
C GLN A 303 19.82 -1.92 -20.66
N GLN A 304 20.57 -0.94 -21.17
CA GLN A 304 21.93 -1.16 -21.65
C GLN A 304 22.78 -1.73 -20.52
N ILE A 305 22.72 -1.16 -19.31
CA ILE A 305 23.44 -1.63 -18.13
C ILE A 305 23.02 -3.07 -17.81
N VAL A 306 21.70 -3.32 -17.71
CA VAL A 306 21.15 -4.66 -17.41
C VAL A 306 21.62 -5.72 -18.41
N SER A 307 21.60 -5.42 -19.72
CA SER A 307 21.95 -6.40 -20.76
C SER A 307 23.46 -6.57 -20.95
N CYS A 308 24.25 -5.52 -20.74
CA CYS A 308 25.63 -5.44 -21.21
C CYS A 308 26.68 -5.46 -20.12
N ASP A 309 26.39 -5.04 -18.88
CA ASP A 309 27.32 -5.24 -17.78
C ASP A 309 27.44 -6.75 -17.50
N LYS A 310 28.67 -7.27 -17.64
CA LYS A 310 28.98 -8.69 -17.42
C LYS A 310 29.58 -8.95 -16.05
N THR A 311 29.79 -7.89 -15.26
CA THR A 311 30.19 -7.98 -13.86
C THR A 311 28.98 -8.36 -13.01
N ASP A 312 27.81 -7.80 -13.35
CA ASP A 312 26.52 -8.02 -12.68
C ASP A 312 25.63 -9.06 -13.35
N ALA A 313 24.52 -9.39 -12.67
CA ALA A 313 23.64 -10.50 -13.05
C ALA A 313 22.30 -10.01 -13.62
N GLY A 314 22.30 -8.84 -14.27
CA GLY A 314 21.11 -8.28 -14.92
C GLY A 314 19.90 -8.19 -13.99
N CYS A 315 18.83 -8.93 -14.31
CA CYS A 315 17.61 -8.98 -13.51
C CYS A 315 17.73 -9.76 -12.20
N ASP A 316 18.78 -10.57 -12.04
CA ASP A 316 19.10 -11.20 -10.77
C ASP A 316 19.89 -10.26 -9.83
N GLY A 317 20.16 -9.01 -10.23
CA GLY A 317 20.74 -8.00 -9.36
C GLY A 317 22.20 -7.65 -9.65
N GLY A 318 22.64 -6.57 -9.02
CA GLY A 318 23.94 -5.95 -9.25
C GLY A 318 24.26 -4.83 -8.28
N ASN A 319 25.35 -4.11 -8.57
CA ASN A 319 25.86 -3.04 -7.74
C ASN A 319 25.96 -1.73 -8.54
N THR A 320 25.58 -0.60 -7.93
CA THR A 320 25.64 0.72 -8.56
C THR A 320 27.06 1.09 -8.99
N GLU A 321 28.07 0.74 -8.20
CA GLU A 321 29.46 1.03 -8.51
C GLU A 321 29.98 0.27 -9.73
N THR A 322 29.63 -1.00 -9.89
CA THR A 322 30.02 -1.78 -11.08
C THR A 322 29.27 -1.33 -12.34
N ALA A 323 28.03 -0.82 -12.19
CA ALA A 323 27.36 -0.11 -13.27
C ALA A 323 28.14 1.14 -13.69
N TYR A 324 28.65 1.93 -12.74
CA TYR A 324 29.49 3.09 -13.06
C TYR A 324 30.79 2.67 -13.75
N ASP A 325 31.45 1.58 -13.32
CA ASP A 325 32.64 1.04 -14.00
C ASP A 325 32.36 0.69 -15.47
N TYR A 326 31.22 0.04 -15.73
CA TYR A 326 30.76 -0.27 -17.08
C TYR A 326 30.56 1.02 -17.90
N VAL A 327 29.85 2.02 -17.36
CA VAL A 327 29.58 3.28 -18.06
C VAL A 327 30.84 4.11 -18.26
N ALA A 328 31.81 4.07 -17.35
CA ALA A 328 33.10 4.72 -17.55
C ALA A 328 33.86 4.14 -18.74
N THR A 329 33.65 2.86 -19.05
CA THR A 329 34.31 2.16 -20.17
C THR A 329 33.55 2.27 -21.49
N LYS A 330 32.21 2.27 -21.47
CA LYS A 330 31.37 2.20 -22.68
C LYS A 330 30.57 3.47 -22.95
N GLY A 331 30.26 4.25 -21.93
CA GLY A 331 29.21 5.26 -22.00
C GLY A 331 27.82 4.66 -22.02
N LEU A 332 26.82 5.53 -22.14
CA LEU A 332 25.40 5.18 -22.08
C LEU A 332 24.63 5.74 -23.28
N GLU A 333 23.81 4.90 -23.90
CA GLU A 333 22.85 5.22 -24.95
C GLU A 333 21.57 5.82 -24.34
N PRO A 334 20.80 6.61 -25.10
CA PRO A 334 19.53 7.12 -24.64
C PRO A 334 18.47 6.00 -24.59
N GLU A 335 17.48 6.16 -23.73
CA GLU A 335 16.35 5.23 -23.59
C GLU A 335 15.64 4.99 -24.95
N SER A 336 15.56 6.03 -25.79
CA SER A 336 14.96 5.92 -27.14
C SER A 336 15.74 5.02 -28.10
N ALA A 337 17.06 4.85 -27.91
CA ALA A 337 17.89 3.97 -28.73
C ALA A 337 17.98 2.55 -28.18
N TYR A 338 17.83 2.40 -26.86
CA TYR A 338 17.87 1.12 -26.16
C TYR A 338 16.75 1.05 -25.09
N PRO A 339 15.49 0.82 -25.51
CA PRO A 339 14.36 0.84 -24.59
C PRO A 339 14.40 -0.25 -23.52
N TYR A 340 13.85 0.06 -22.35
CA TYR A 340 13.68 -0.85 -21.24
C TYR A 340 12.57 -1.88 -21.50
N THR A 341 12.96 -3.15 -21.44
CA THR A 341 12.13 -4.34 -21.73
C THR A 341 12.25 -5.41 -20.65
N SER A 342 13.28 -5.33 -19.81
CA SER A 342 13.52 -6.26 -18.72
C SER A 342 12.41 -6.26 -17.68
N GLY A 343 11.76 -5.12 -17.44
CA GLY A 343 10.66 -5.03 -16.47
C GLY A 343 9.43 -5.86 -16.83
N ASP A 344 9.14 -6.01 -18.12
CA ASP A 344 8.03 -6.84 -18.61
C ASP A 344 8.43 -8.30 -18.78
N THR A 345 9.68 -8.54 -19.17
CA THR A 345 10.15 -9.89 -19.52
C THR A 345 10.75 -10.67 -18.36
N GLY A 346 11.17 -9.97 -17.29
CA GLY A 346 11.96 -10.54 -16.19
C GLY A 346 13.32 -11.07 -16.65
N LYS A 347 13.83 -10.63 -17.80
CA LYS A 347 15.05 -11.15 -18.44
C LYS A 347 16.01 -10.03 -18.78
N ASP A 348 17.31 -10.32 -18.72
CA ASP A 348 18.38 -9.36 -18.99
C ASP A 348 18.34 -8.77 -20.41
N GLY A 349 17.82 -9.54 -21.36
CA GLY A 349 17.92 -9.25 -22.79
C GLY A 349 19.34 -9.46 -23.34
N SER A 350 19.47 -9.49 -24.66
CA SER A 350 20.79 -9.56 -25.30
C SER A 350 21.45 -8.18 -25.33
N CYS A 351 22.76 -8.11 -25.10
CA CYS A 351 23.51 -6.86 -25.23
C CYS A 351 23.55 -6.42 -26.70
N ARG A 352 22.95 -5.25 -26.99
CA ARG A 352 22.88 -4.64 -28.32
C ARG A 352 23.60 -3.28 -28.39
N TYR A 353 24.50 -3.03 -27.44
CA TYR A 353 25.19 -1.76 -27.31
C TYR A 353 25.85 -1.32 -28.63
N SER A 354 25.65 -0.05 -28.99
CA SER A 354 26.31 0.58 -30.12
C SER A 354 27.02 1.87 -29.71
N GLY A 355 28.35 1.88 -29.75
CA GLY A 355 29.12 3.08 -29.40
C GLY A 355 28.87 4.30 -30.28
N SER A 356 28.27 4.10 -31.47
CA SER A 356 27.84 5.20 -32.34
C SER A 356 26.63 5.98 -31.81
N LYS A 357 25.92 5.43 -30.82
CA LYS A 357 24.71 6.01 -30.22
C LYS A 357 24.92 6.46 -28.78
N THR A 358 26.13 6.29 -28.24
CA THR A 358 26.51 6.78 -26.90
C THR A 358 26.26 8.28 -26.80
N GLN A 359 25.52 8.70 -25.78
CA GLN A 359 25.22 10.11 -25.51
C GLN A 359 26.10 10.68 -24.40
N VAL A 360 26.42 9.86 -23.40
CA VAL A 360 27.17 10.30 -22.22
C VAL A 360 28.23 9.29 -21.84
N THR A 361 29.27 9.77 -21.18
CA THR A 361 30.32 8.98 -20.52
C THR A 361 30.60 9.60 -19.16
N ILE A 362 30.99 8.78 -18.19
CA ILE A 362 31.52 9.28 -16.91
C ILE A 362 33.01 9.00 -16.82
N GLN A 363 33.72 9.79 -16.02
CA GLN A 363 35.16 9.58 -15.79
C GLN A 363 35.41 8.72 -14.54
N SER A 364 34.63 8.94 -13.50
CA SER A 364 34.74 8.26 -12.20
C SER A 364 33.48 8.48 -11.38
N TYR A 365 33.41 7.81 -10.23
CA TYR A 365 32.40 8.02 -9.19
C TYR A 365 33.10 8.11 -7.83
N LYS A 366 32.39 8.65 -6.82
CA LYS A 366 32.88 8.76 -5.44
C LYS A 366 31.80 8.37 -4.44
N THR A 367 32.20 7.75 -3.34
CA THR A 367 31.28 7.36 -2.27
C THR A 367 31.00 8.55 -1.36
N VAL A 368 29.73 8.88 -1.13
CA VAL A 368 29.34 9.99 -0.23
C VAL A 368 29.44 9.55 1.24
N SER A 369 28.88 8.39 1.55
CA SER A 369 28.80 7.82 2.89
C SER A 369 28.77 6.30 2.81
N SER A 370 29.55 5.64 3.66
CA SER A 370 29.64 4.17 3.75
C SER A 370 29.10 3.63 5.08
N ARG A 371 28.69 4.52 6.00
CA ARG A 371 28.31 4.17 7.37
C ARG A 371 27.35 5.19 7.97
N LYS A 372 26.57 4.75 8.96
CA LYS A 372 25.61 5.60 9.68
C LYS A 372 26.24 6.87 10.26
N SER A 373 27.46 6.78 10.81
CA SER A 373 28.14 7.95 11.39
C SER A 373 28.54 9.03 10.38
N SER A 374 28.39 8.77 9.07
CA SER A 374 28.64 9.74 8.00
C SER A 374 27.38 10.20 7.26
N GLU A 375 26.17 9.97 7.79
CA GLU A 375 24.93 10.53 7.23
C GLU A 375 25.00 12.07 7.07
N GLY A 376 25.75 12.74 7.94
CA GLY A 376 26.04 14.17 7.79
C GLY A 376 26.72 14.56 6.47
N LYS A 377 27.46 13.64 5.82
CA LYS A 377 27.99 13.88 4.47
C LYS A 377 26.90 13.85 3.42
N MET A 378 25.88 13.00 3.60
CA MET A 378 24.71 12.96 2.72
C MET A 378 23.93 14.27 2.81
N LEU A 379 23.77 14.85 4.01
CA LEU A 379 23.17 16.18 4.17
C LEU A 379 23.96 17.28 3.43
N THR A 380 25.29 17.21 3.48
CA THR A 380 26.15 18.13 2.71
C THR A 380 26.02 17.92 1.20
N GLN A 381 25.90 16.67 0.75
CA GLN A 381 25.81 16.33 -0.67
C GLN A 381 24.46 16.71 -1.27
N ILE A 382 23.35 16.39 -0.59
CA ILE A 382 22.00 16.61 -1.11
C ILE A 382 21.70 18.09 -1.32
N ALA A 383 22.36 18.97 -0.57
CA ALA A 383 22.28 20.41 -0.78
C ALA A 383 22.93 20.89 -2.09
N LYS A 384 23.70 20.03 -2.76
CA LYS A 384 24.44 20.32 -4.00
C LYS A 384 23.95 19.52 -5.20
N SER A 385 23.57 18.26 -5.01
CA SER A 385 23.06 17.37 -6.05
C SER A 385 22.31 16.18 -5.39
N PRO A 386 21.27 15.62 -6.02
CA PRO A 386 20.76 14.28 -5.73
C PRO A 386 21.88 13.24 -5.59
N MET A 387 21.60 12.13 -4.91
CA MET A 387 22.55 11.03 -4.83
C MET A 387 21.89 9.66 -4.93
N SER A 388 22.52 8.77 -5.68
CA SER A 388 22.31 7.33 -5.62
C SER A 388 22.54 6.83 -4.18
N VAL A 389 21.56 6.10 -3.64
CA VAL A 389 21.64 5.47 -2.30
C VAL A 389 21.10 4.05 -2.37
N CYS A 390 21.61 3.17 -1.52
CA CYS A 390 21.01 1.85 -1.32
C CYS A 390 20.47 1.73 0.11
N VAL A 391 19.30 1.12 0.23
CA VAL A 391 18.46 1.07 1.44
C VAL A 391 17.97 -0.37 1.68
N ASP A 392 17.46 -0.62 2.88
CA ASP A 392 16.64 -1.80 3.18
C ASP A 392 15.17 -1.43 2.91
N ALA A 393 14.62 -1.99 1.83
CA ALA A 393 13.27 -1.70 1.34
C ALA A 393 12.23 -2.73 1.80
N THR A 394 12.52 -3.53 2.84
CA THR A 394 11.62 -4.60 3.34
C THR A 394 10.20 -4.11 3.64
N THR A 395 10.04 -2.86 4.09
CA THR A 395 8.73 -2.29 4.43
C THR A 395 8.04 -1.59 3.28
N TRP A 396 8.70 -1.43 2.13
CA TRP A 396 8.23 -0.53 1.07
C TRP A 396 7.11 -1.12 0.21
N GLN A 397 6.99 -2.45 0.16
CA GLN A 397 6.02 -3.16 -0.69
C GLN A 397 4.60 -2.58 -0.64
N THR A 398 4.14 -2.16 0.54
CA THR A 398 2.78 -1.66 0.75
C THR A 398 2.73 -0.18 1.13
N TYR A 399 3.86 0.53 1.06
CA TYR A 399 3.93 1.95 1.39
C TYR A 399 3.06 2.77 0.42
N LYS A 400 2.38 3.79 0.95
CA LYS A 400 1.53 4.69 0.18
C LYS A 400 1.88 6.16 0.41
N SER A 401 2.11 6.57 1.65
CA SER A 401 2.40 7.97 1.99
C SER A 401 2.99 8.08 3.41
N GLY A 402 3.39 9.30 3.81
CA GLY A 402 3.96 9.56 5.13
C GLY A 402 5.47 9.30 5.20
N VAL A 403 6.00 9.01 6.38
CA VAL A 403 7.44 8.85 6.61
C VAL A 403 7.73 7.45 7.14
N VAL A 404 8.36 6.63 6.31
CA VAL A 404 8.87 5.31 6.71
C VAL A 404 10.13 5.47 7.58
N GLY A 405 10.30 4.66 8.64
CA GLY A 405 11.57 4.69 9.39
C GLY A 405 11.62 4.08 10.79
N LYS A 406 10.50 3.77 11.46
CA LYS A 406 10.56 3.18 12.81
C LYS A 406 11.03 1.71 12.83
N SER A 407 10.96 1.02 11.70
CA SER A 407 11.24 -0.42 11.60
C SER A 407 11.87 -0.80 10.26
N CYS A 408 12.97 -0.16 9.89
CA CYS A 408 13.79 -0.61 8.76
C CYS A 408 14.89 -1.56 9.25
N GLY A 409 15.19 -2.60 8.48
CA GLY A 409 16.36 -3.42 8.72
C GLY A 409 17.65 -2.69 8.31
N THR A 410 18.77 -3.41 8.39
CA THR A 410 20.08 -2.91 7.96
C THR A 410 20.64 -3.70 6.78
N THR A 411 19.82 -4.55 6.15
CA THR A 411 20.24 -5.39 5.03
C THR A 411 19.85 -4.68 3.74
N LEU A 412 20.80 -3.97 3.15
CA LEU A 412 20.56 -3.24 1.92
C LEU A 412 20.18 -4.22 0.80
N ASP A 413 19.04 -3.98 0.14
CA ASP A 413 18.49 -4.83 -0.91
C ASP A 413 17.95 -4.04 -2.12
N HIS A 414 17.83 -2.71 -1.99
CA HIS A 414 17.31 -1.83 -3.02
C HIS A 414 18.18 -0.59 -3.19
N CYS A 415 18.34 -0.11 -4.43
CA CYS A 415 19.01 1.16 -4.71
C CYS A 415 18.05 2.12 -5.41
N VAL A 416 18.07 3.37 -4.96
CA VAL A 416 17.20 4.47 -5.38
C VAL A 416 18.01 5.75 -5.52
N GLN A 417 17.36 6.85 -5.85
CA GLN A 417 17.95 8.18 -5.78
C GLN A 417 17.31 8.99 -4.65
N ALA A 418 18.12 9.47 -3.71
CA ALA A 418 17.67 10.48 -2.76
C ALA A 418 17.65 11.84 -3.47
N VAL A 419 16.47 12.48 -3.52
CA VAL A 419 16.22 13.70 -4.29
C VAL A 419 15.88 14.90 -3.40
N GLY A 420 15.98 14.74 -2.09
CA GLY A 420 15.80 15.85 -1.17
C GLY A 420 15.79 15.43 0.29
N TYR A 421 15.51 16.40 1.14
CA TYR A 421 15.17 16.18 2.54
C TYR A 421 14.25 17.28 3.04
N ASN A 422 13.41 16.92 4.01
CA ASN A 422 12.61 17.87 4.76
C ASN A 422 13.27 18.12 6.12
N ALA A 423 13.73 19.34 6.36
CA ALA A 423 14.41 19.73 7.60
C ALA A 423 13.46 19.75 8.81
N ASP A 424 12.21 20.16 8.60
CA ASP A 424 11.22 20.37 9.66
C ASP A 424 10.66 19.05 10.17
N GLN A 425 10.39 18.12 9.25
CA GLN A 425 9.79 16.81 9.54
C GLN A 425 10.84 15.70 9.67
N GLY A 426 12.09 15.95 9.27
CA GLY A 426 13.23 15.04 9.46
C GLY A 426 13.17 13.78 8.60
N TYR A 427 12.94 13.91 7.29
CA TYR A 427 12.94 12.77 6.36
C TYR A 427 13.68 13.05 5.06
N TRP A 428 14.14 11.98 4.41
CA TRP A 428 14.68 11.98 3.04
C TRP A 428 13.53 11.86 2.03
N ILE A 429 13.66 12.55 0.90
CA ILE A 429 12.74 12.48 -0.23
C ILE A 429 13.28 11.52 -1.28
#